data_AF-X1SQZ1-F1
#
_entry.id   AF-X1SQZ1-F1
#
_cell.length_a   1.000
_cell.length_b   1.000
_cell.length_c   1.000
_cell.angle_alpha   90.00
_cell.angle_beta   90.00
_cell.angle_gamma   90.00
#
_symmetry.space_group_name_H-M   'P 1'
#
loop_
_entity.id
_entity.type
_entity.pdbx_description
1 polymer ?
#
loop_
_entity_poly.entity_id
_entity_poly.type
_entity_poly.pdbx_seq_one_letter_code
_entity_poly.pdbx_strand_id
1 'polypeptide(L)'
;MTPSISQDIVSASDNYPFFCKGIPSLCIFRKNPDPRLGRGYGHTSADTFDKIDPLDAKLSLAFALVFISHFSNIERLPEKLAQREVIEILQNNKLEESLKKLEKWPFNNTSSPFF
;
A
#
# COMPACT_ATOMS: atom_id res chain seq x y z
N MET A 1 4.96 -16.03 -12.84
CA MET A 1 4.42 -15.52 -11.56
C MET A 1 3.05 -14.94 -11.85
N THR A 2 1.99 -15.44 -11.23
CA THR A 2 0.63 -14.92 -11.47
C THR A 2 0.40 -13.72 -10.54
N PRO A 3 0.02 -12.54 -11.06
CA PRO A 3 -0.33 -11.41 -10.20
C PRO A 3 -1.54 -11.79 -9.33
N SER A 4 -1.58 -11.28 -8.11
CA SER A 4 -2.70 -11.47 -7.18
C SER A 4 -3.12 -10.13 -6.61
N ILE A 5 -4.42 -9.94 -6.44
CA ILE A 5 -5.00 -8.75 -5.81
C ILE A 5 -5.33 -9.11 -4.36
N SER A 6 -4.98 -8.23 -3.44
CA SER A 6 -5.39 -8.31 -2.03
C SER A 6 -6.15 -7.05 -1.63
N GLN A 7 -7.03 -7.18 -0.65
CA GLN A 7 -7.71 -6.06 0.02
C GLN A 7 -7.03 -5.66 1.33
N ASP A 8 -5.87 -6.27 1.64
CA ASP A 8 -5.08 -5.93 2.82
C ASP A 8 -4.62 -4.46 2.76
N ILE A 9 -4.68 -3.79 3.91
CA ILE A 9 -4.26 -2.40 4.02
C ILE A 9 -2.77 -2.31 4.34
N VAL A 10 -2.00 -1.70 3.44
CA VAL A 10 -0.59 -1.38 3.65
C VAL A 10 -0.47 -0.07 4.41
N SER A 11 -0.33 -0.13 5.74
CA SER A 11 -0.22 1.05 6.61
C SER A 11 1.18 1.62 6.78
N ALA A 12 2.18 0.94 6.21
CA ALA A 12 3.60 1.33 6.27
C ALA A 12 4.15 1.65 4.87
N SER A 13 3.40 2.47 4.12
CA SER A 13 3.78 2.98 2.80
C SER A 13 3.12 4.35 2.57
N ASP A 14 3.57 5.08 1.55
CA ASP A 14 3.18 6.47 1.30
C ASP A 14 1.72 6.64 0.86
N ASN A 15 1.07 5.56 0.41
CA ASN A 15 -0.35 5.59 0.05
C ASN A 15 -1.26 5.76 1.27
N TYR A 16 -0.80 5.39 2.47
CA TYR A 16 -1.65 5.26 3.64
C TYR A 16 -2.35 6.56 4.06
N PRO A 17 -1.68 7.74 4.13
CA PRO A 17 -2.36 8.99 4.44
C PRO A 17 -3.47 9.37 3.44
N PHE A 18 -3.30 9.05 2.15
CA PHE A 18 -4.31 9.27 1.13
C PHE A 18 -5.53 8.36 1.35
N PHE A 19 -5.28 7.08 1.62
CA PHE A 19 -6.33 6.14 2.02
C PHE A 19 -7.09 6.61 3.26
N CYS A 20 -6.39 7.12 4.28
CA CYS A 20 -7.03 7.67 5.49
C CYS A 20 -7.93 8.87 5.20
N LYS A 21 -7.62 9.63 4.15
CA LYS A 21 -8.48 10.70 3.65
C LYS A 21 -9.59 10.19 2.75
N GLY A 22 -9.74 8.88 2.52
CA GLY A 22 -10.76 8.28 1.67
C GLY A 22 -10.40 8.25 0.18
N ILE A 23 -9.17 8.62 -0.20
CA ILE A 23 -8.74 8.59 -1.59
C ILE A 23 -8.45 7.13 -1.97
N PRO A 24 -9.11 6.59 -3.02
CA PRO A 24 -8.80 5.25 -3.53
C PRO A 24 -7.32 5.13 -3.85
N SER A 25 -6.67 4.12 -3.29
CA SER A 25 -5.23 3.91 -3.44
C SER A 25 -4.93 2.43 -3.67
N LEU A 26 -3.81 2.17 -4.34
CA LEU A 26 -3.30 0.82 -4.57
C LEU A 26 -1.81 0.79 -4.29
N CYS A 27 -1.32 -0.35 -3.81
CA CYS A 27 0.11 -0.63 -3.71
C CYS A 27 0.45 -1.79 -4.62
N ILE A 28 1.54 -1.63 -5.37
CA ILE A 28 2.12 -2.70 -6.18
C ILE A 28 3.43 -3.10 -5.53
N PHE A 29 3.53 -4.35 -5.11
CA PHE A 29 4.75 -4.92 -4.57
C PHE A 29 4.99 -6.29 -5.19
N ARG A 30 6.27 -6.66 -5.31
CA ARG A 30 6.65 -8.04 -5.64
C ARG A 30 6.25 -8.92 -4.47
N LYS A 31 5.48 -9.97 -4.74
CA LYS A 31 5.19 -10.99 -3.73
C LYS A 31 6.49 -11.75 -3.42
N ASN A 32 6.87 -11.89 -2.15
CA ASN A 32 8.03 -12.71 -1.81
C ASN A 32 7.80 -14.15 -2.29
N PRO A 33 8.70 -14.72 -3.12
CA PRO A 33 8.52 -16.06 -3.67
C PRO A 33 8.69 -17.15 -2.60
N ASP A 34 9.44 -16.86 -1.52
CA ASP A 34 9.66 -17.79 -0.43
C ASP A 34 9.35 -17.14 0.93
N PRO A 35 8.21 -17.47 1.57
CA PRO A 35 7.86 -16.95 2.89
C PRO A 35 8.85 -17.39 3.98
N ARG A 36 9.68 -18.42 3.75
CA ARG A 36 10.73 -18.85 4.68
C ARG A 36 11.92 -17.88 4.73
N LEU A 37 12.10 -17.06 3.68
CA LEU A 37 13.13 -16.02 3.63
C LEU A 37 12.71 -14.73 4.36
N GLY A 38 11.53 -14.72 4.99
CA GLY A 38 11.01 -13.58 5.74
C GLY A 38 10.80 -12.34 4.85
N ARG A 39 11.31 -11.18 5.29
CA ARG A 39 11.20 -9.91 4.57
C ARG A 39 12.29 -9.70 3.50
N GLY A 40 13.15 -10.69 3.26
CA GLY A 40 14.28 -10.55 2.34
C GLY A 40 15.37 -9.63 2.89
N TYR A 41 16.01 -8.85 2.03
CA TYR A 41 17.13 -7.95 2.38
C TYR A 41 16.70 -6.56 2.86
N GLY A 42 15.41 -6.21 2.79
CA GLY A 42 14.93 -4.87 3.14
C GLY A 42 15.30 -4.47 4.57
N HIS A 43 15.71 -3.21 4.75
CA HIS A 43 16.16 -2.65 6.03
C HIS A 43 17.44 -3.32 6.58
N THR A 44 18.27 -3.90 5.72
CA THR A 44 19.59 -4.45 6.09
C THR A 44 20.68 -3.81 5.23
N SER A 45 21.93 -3.93 5.65
CA SER A 45 23.08 -3.54 4.82
C SER A 45 23.25 -4.38 3.56
N ALA A 46 22.53 -5.50 3.44
CA ALA A 46 22.53 -6.37 2.27
C ALA A 46 21.46 -5.97 1.23
N ASP A 47 20.71 -4.88 1.45
CA ASP A 47 19.80 -4.29 0.46
C ASP A 47 20.59 -3.54 -0.63
N THR A 48 21.25 -4.32 -1.49
CA THR A 48 22.24 -3.84 -2.47
C THR A 48 21.83 -4.19 -3.90
N PHE A 49 22.42 -3.47 -4.86
CA PHE A 49 22.07 -3.57 -6.28
C PHE A 49 22.19 -5.00 -6.85
N ASP A 50 23.15 -5.79 -6.39
CA ASP A 50 23.36 -7.17 -6.83
C ASP A 50 22.22 -8.13 -6.44
N LYS A 51 21.26 -7.69 -5.61
CA LYS A 51 20.07 -8.46 -5.24
C LYS A 51 18.86 -8.18 -6.14
N ILE A 52 18.97 -7.22 -7.05
CA ILE A 52 17.93 -6.91 -8.02
C ILE A 52 17.93 -7.96 -9.12
N ASP A 53 16.81 -8.66 -9.27
CA ASP A 53 16.57 -9.53 -10.42
C ASP A 53 16.18 -8.70 -11.66
N PRO A 54 16.93 -8.77 -12.77
CA PRO A 54 16.64 -7.96 -13.95
C PRO A 54 15.29 -8.26 -14.62
N LEU A 55 14.78 -9.48 -14.52
CA LEU A 55 13.48 -9.84 -15.06
C LEU A 55 12.37 -9.22 -14.21
N ASP A 56 12.49 -9.31 -12.88
CA ASP A 56 11.52 -8.69 -11.97
C ASP A 56 11.48 -7.17 -12.14
N ALA A 57 12.63 -6.51 -12.29
CA ALA A 57 12.68 -5.08 -12.54
C ALA A 57 11.94 -4.67 -13.83
N LYS A 58 12.15 -5.43 -14.92
CA LYS A 58 11.44 -5.21 -16.19
C LYS A 58 9.93 -5.45 -16.07
N LEU A 59 9.53 -6.49 -15.35
CA LEU A 59 8.12 -6.80 -15.11
C LEU A 59 7.46 -5.72 -14.25
N SER A 60 8.11 -5.26 -13.19
CA SER A 60 7.63 -4.14 -12.37
C SER A 60 7.41 -2.87 -13.20
N LEU A 61 8.35 -2.55 -14.10
CA LEU A 61 8.19 -1.42 -15.02
C LEU A 61 7.02 -1.63 -15.99
N ALA A 62 6.89 -2.82 -16.58
CA ALA A 62 5.78 -3.14 -17.47
C ALA A 62 4.42 -2.99 -16.77
N PHE A 63 4.29 -3.48 -15.53
CA PHE A 63 3.08 -3.30 -14.73
C PHE A 63 2.80 -1.81 -14.46
N ALA A 64 3.80 -1.05 -14.02
CA ALA A 64 3.63 0.39 -13.78
C ALA A 64 3.13 1.12 -15.05
N LEU A 65 3.68 0.80 -16.22
CA LEU A 65 3.26 1.38 -17.50
C LEU A 65 1.83 0.99 -17.89
N VAL A 66 1.43 -0.27 -17.69
CA VAL A 66 0.03 -0.70 -17.93
C VAL A 66 -0.93 0.07 -17.03
N PHE A 67 -0.58 0.26 -15.75
CA PHE A 67 -1.39 1.05 -14.82
C PHE A 67 -1.48 2.51 -15.27
N ILE A 68 -0.35 3.17 -15.55
CA ILE A 68 -0.35 4.57 -16.03
C ILE A 68 -1.19 4.70 -17.30
N SER A 69 -1.01 3.79 -18.26
CA SER A 69 -1.78 3.79 -19.51
C SER A 69 -3.27 3.60 -19.25
N HIS A 70 -3.66 2.69 -18.36
CA HIS A 70 -5.07 2.47 -18.04
C HIS A 70 -5.68 3.70 -17.36
N PHE A 71 -5.04 4.22 -16.30
CA PHE A 71 -5.50 5.39 -15.55
C PHE A 71 -5.54 6.68 -16.38
N SER A 72 -4.68 6.81 -17.38
CA SER A 72 -4.70 7.96 -18.31
C SER A 72 -5.89 7.94 -19.26
N ASN A 73 -6.57 6.79 -19.41
CA ASN A 73 -7.69 6.60 -20.34
C ASN A 73 -9.02 6.34 -19.62
N ILE A 74 -9.10 6.43 -18.29
CA ILE A 74 -10.38 6.26 -17.61
C ILE A 74 -11.23 7.52 -17.79
N GLU A 75 -12.51 7.32 -18.07
CA GLU A 75 -13.47 8.43 -18.21
C GLU A 75 -13.91 8.99 -16.85
N ARG A 76 -13.85 8.16 -15.80
CA ARG A 76 -14.31 8.51 -14.46
C ARG A 76 -13.37 7.94 -13.40
N LEU A 77 -12.88 8.81 -12.53
CA LEU A 77 -12.13 8.41 -11.34
C LEU A 77 -13.06 7.77 -10.30
N PRO A 78 -12.57 6.78 -9.53
CA PRO A 78 -13.36 6.21 -8.45
C PRO A 78 -13.67 7.27 -7.38
N GLU A 79 -14.84 7.16 -6.76
CA GLU A 79 -15.26 8.11 -5.75
C GLU A 79 -14.44 7.98 -4.47
N LYS A 80 -14.33 9.11 -3.77
CA LYS A 80 -13.72 9.18 -2.46
C LYS A 80 -14.61 8.47 -1.44
N LEU A 81 -14.01 7.60 -0.63
CA LEU A 81 -14.68 6.95 0.50
C LEU A 81 -15.01 7.98 1.59
N ALA A 82 -16.17 7.82 2.21
CA ALA A 82 -16.51 8.54 3.43
C ALA A 82 -15.62 8.08 4.58
N GLN A 83 -15.35 8.96 5.55
CA GLN A 83 -14.51 8.64 6.71
C GLN A 83 -15.00 7.38 7.46
N ARG A 84 -16.33 7.21 7.60
CA ARG A 84 -16.92 6.03 8.24
C ARG A 84 -16.52 4.73 7.52
N GLU A 85 -16.48 4.75 6.20
CA GLU A 85 -16.14 3.57 5.39
C GLU A 85 -14.65 3.24 5.54
N VAL A 86 -13.79 4.25 5.63
CA VAL A 86 -12.36 4.05 5.90
C VAL A 86 -12.15 3.44 7.29
N ILE A 87 -12.87 3.91 8.30
CA ILE A 87 -12.84 3.34 9.67
C ILE A 87 -13.30 1.88 9.65
N GLU A 88 -14.44 1.59 9.00
CA GLU A 88 -14.97 0.23 8.85
C GLU A 88 -13.94 -0.70 8.17
N ILE A 89 -13.27 -0.24 7.11
CA ILE A 89 -12.21 -1.02 6.44
C ILE A 89 -11.04 -1.33 7.40
N LEU A 90 -10.57 -0.33 8.16
CA LEU A 90 -9.48 -0.55 9.12
C LEU A 90 -9.86 -1.51 10.26
N GLN A 91 -11.11 -1.45 10.71
CA GLN A 91 -11.67 -2.34 11.72
C GLN A 91 -11.78 -3.78 11.21
N ASN A 92 -12.33 -3.96 10.01
CA ASN A 92 -12.46 -5.26 9.37
C ASN A 92 -11.09 -5.93 9.11
N ASN A 93 -10.05 -5.12 8.87
CA ASN A 93 -8.66 -5.57 8.75
C ASN A 93 -7.93 -5.73 10.10
N LYS A 94 -8.62 -5.57 11.24
CA LYS A 94 -8.06 -5.68 12.61
C LYS A 94 -6.87 -4.74 12.87
N LEU A 95 -6.88 -3.55 12.25
CA LEU A 95 -5.78 -2.59 12.35
C LEU A 95 -5.99 -1.53 13.42
N GLU A 96 -7.22 -1.29 13.87
CA GLU A 96 -7.52 -0.19 14.80
C GLU A 96 -6.67 -0.22 16.08
N GLU A 97 -6.66 -1.34 16.81
CA GLU A 97 -5.91 -1.43 18.06
C GLU A 97 -4.41 -1.22 17.85
N SER A 98 -3.85 -1.83 16.80
CA SER A 98 -2.43 -1.72 16.46
C SER A 98 -2.07 -0.28 16.09
N LEU A 99 -2.90 0.39 15.29
CA LEU A 99 -2.69 1.78 14.89
C LEU A 99 -2.80 2.73 16.08
N LYS A 100 -3.75 2.51 16.99
CA LYS A 100 -3.87 3.28 18.23
C LYS A 100 -2.66 3.11 19.12
N LYS A 101 -2.19 1.87 19.34
CA LYS A 101 -0.98 1.57 20.12
C LYS A 101 0.28 2.20 19.53
N LEU A 102 0.35 2.32 18.20
CA LEU A 102 1.46 2.97 17.49
C LEU A 102 1.29 4.48 17.34
N GLU A 103 0.23 5.08 17.90
CA GLU A 103 -0.12 6.51 17.74
C GLU A 103 -0.30 6.94 16.27
N LYS A 104 -0.67 5.98 15.41
CA LYS A 104 -0.91 6.17 13.96
C LYS A 104 -2.39 6.23 13.58
N TRP A 105 -3.29 6.17 14.56
CA TRP A 105 -4.73 6.27 14.31
C TRP A 105 -5.12 7.70 13.89
N PRO A 106 -5.65 7.92 12.67
CA PRO A 106 -5.79 9.27 12.12
C PRO A 106 -7.13 9.95 12.46
N PHE A 107 -8.04 9.30 13.20
CA PHE A 107 -9.43 9.75 13.38
C PHE A 107 -9.78 10.21 14.81
N ASN A 108 -8.82 10.69 15.58
CA ASN A 108 -9.11 11.25 16.90
C ASN A 108 -9.83 12.61 16.77
N ASN A 109 -10.76 12.91 17.69
CA ASN A 109 -11.54 14.16 17.76
C ASN A 109 -10.73 15.42 18.08
N THR A 110 -9.40 15.33 18.10
CA THR A 110 -8.50 16.47 18.29
C THR A 110 -7.66 16.63 17.05
N SER A 111 -7.72 17.82 16.48
CA SER A 111 -6.93 18.27 15.33
C SER A 111 -5.47 17.82 15.49
N SER A 112 -5.07 16.79 14.76
CA SER A 112 -3.65 16.40 14.68
C SER A 112 -2.92 17.43 13.83
N PRO A 113 -1.78 17.98 14.30
CA PRO A 113 -1.10 19.14 13.71
C PRO A 113 -0.26 18.82 12.46
N PHE A 114 -0.37 17.61 11.91
CA PHE A 114 0.44 17.18 10.77
C PHE A 114 -0.18 17.47 9.40
N PHE A 115 -1.18 18.36 9.35
CA PHE A 115 -1.48 19.26 8.22
C PHE A 115 -2.12 20.54 8.74
#